data_AF-A0A562MBE1-F1
#
_entry.id   AF-A0A562MBE1-F1
#
_cell.length_a   1.000
_cell.length_b   1.000
_cell.length_c   1.000
_cell.angle_alpha   90.00
_cell.angle_beta   90.00
_cell.angle_gamma   90.00
#
_symmetry.space_group_name_H-M   'P 1'
#
loop_
_entity.id
_entity.type
_entity.pdbx_description
1 polymer ?
#
loop_
_entity_poly.entity_id
_entity_poly.type
_entity_poly.pdbx_seq_one_letter_code
_entity_poly.pdbx_strand_id
1 'polypeptide(L)'
;MAQTLLAELRIKKQLIQETVAEEANIDIERYKDLEAGLTYLKYEEAGSLGQILGINPILLLESAKTINYNIGAYARTIYAEKYYEGEEKER
;
A
#
# COMPACT_ATOMS: atom_id res chain seq x y z
N MET A 1 1.74 -12.67 12.36
CA MET A 1 1.98 -11.22 12.18
C MET A 1 1.55 -10.88 10.77
N ALA A 2 0.64 -9.92 10.60
CA ALA A 2 0.24 -9.46 9.27
C ALA A 2 1.45 -8.72 8.66
N GLN A 3 1.98 -9.22 7.54
CA GLN A 3 3.02 -8.53 6.80
C GLN A 3 2.33 -7.65 5.77
N THR A 4 2.69 -6.36 5.72
CA THR A 4 2.17 -5.44 4.71
C THR A 4 2.88 -5.65 3.37
N LEU A 5 2.28 -5.14 2.29
CA LEU A 5 2.91 -5.12 0.97
C LEU A 5 4.30 -4.44 1.00
N LEU A 6 4.49 -3.43 1.85
CA LEU A 6 5.78 -2.76 2.05
C LEU A 6 6.86 -3.74 2.54
N ALA A 7 6.53 -4.53 3.57
CA ALA A 7 7.44 -5.52 4.13
C ALA A 7 7.82 -6.59 3.09
N GLU A 8 6.85 -7.08 2.32
CA GLU A 8 7.09 -8.07 1.26
C GLU A 8 8.00 -7.52 0.16
N LEU A 9 7.76 -6.30 -0.31
CA LEU A 9 8.56 -5.65 -1.34
C LEU A 9 9.99 -5.40 -0.87
N ARG A 10 10.18 -4.94 0.37
CA ARG A 10 11.50 -4.73 0.94
C ARG A 10 12.29 -6.05 1.02
N ILE A 11 11.67 -7.12 1.53
CA ILE A 11 12.30 -8.44 1.64
C ILE A 11 12.68 -8.98 0.26
N LYS A 12 11.77 -8.87 -0.73
CA LYS A 12 12.02 -9.31 -2.10
C LYS A 12 13.20 -8.59 -2.74
N LYS A 13 13.41 -7.32 -2.41
CA LYS A 13 14.54 -6.52 -2.88
C LYS A 13 15.79 -6.62 -2.01
N GLN A 14 15.74 -7.39 -0.93
CA GLN A 14 16.85 -7.54 0.04
C GLN A 14 17.33 -6.21 0.62
N LEU A 15 16.40 -5.25 0.78
CA LEU A 15 16.70 -3.93 1.33
C LEU A 15 16.65 -3.96 2.87
N ILE A 16 17.48 -3.15 3.52
CA ILE A 16 17.47 -2.98 4.98
C ILE A 16 16.47 -1.88 5.33
N GLN A 17 15.71 -2.05 6.42
CA GLN A 17 14.69 -1.09 6.83
C GLN A 17 15.26 0.33 7.03
N GLU A 18 16.44 0.43 7.66
CA GLU A 18 17.12 1.70 7.91
C GLU A 18 17.45 2.44 6.62
N THR A 19 17.96 1.74 5.61
CA THR A 19 18.27 2.32 4.30
C THR A 19 17.01 2.83 3.60
N VAL A 20 15.92 2.06 3.63
CA VAL A 20 14.66 2.49 2.98
C VAL A 20 14.05 3.68 3.71
N ALA A 21 14.10 3.71 5.04
CA ALA A 21 13.61 4.83 5.83
C ALA A 21 14.42 6.10 5.56
N GLU A 22 15.75 6.00 5.53
CA GLU A 22 16.65 7.11 5.24
C GLU A 22 16.44 7.66 3.82
N GLU A 23 16.42 6.79 2.80
CA GLU A 23 16.17 7.20 1.41
C GLU A 23 14.78 7.81 1.21
N ALA A 24 13.77 7.32 1.94
CA ALA A 24 12.42 7.86 1.89
C ALA A 24 12.25 9.15 2.70
N ASN A 25 13.27 9.58 3.46
CA ASN A 25 13.21 10.66 4.45
C ASN A 25 12.07 10.45 5.47
N ILE A 26 11.93 9.21 5.95
CA ILE A 26 10.94 8.78 6.95
C ILE A 26 11.69 8.36 8.22
N ASP A 27 11.18 8.75 9.37
CA ASP A 27 11.69 8.25 10.65
C ASP A 27 11.61 6.70 10.71
N ILE A 28 12.66 6.06 11.23
CA ILE A 28 12.76 4.59 11.23
C ILE A 28 11.66 3.92 12.06
N GLU A 29 11.21 4.53 13.16
CA GLU A 29 10.10 3.99 13.96
C GLU A 29 8.80 4.08 13.17
N ARG A 30 8.58 5.21 12.51
CA ARG A 30 7.42 5.39 11.62
C ARG A 30 7.43 4.41 10.44
N TYR A 31 8.58 4.14 9.84
CA TYR A 31 8.69 3.16 8.75
C TYR A 31 8.39 1.74 9.25
N LYS A 32 8.84 1.36 10.44
CA LYS A 32 8.50 0.07 11.06
C LYS A 32 6.99 -0.04 11.33
N ASP A 33 6.36 1.02 11.80
CA ASP A 33 4.91 1.06 12.00
C ASP A 33 4.15 0.91 10.67
N LEU A 34 4.67 1.50 9.58
CA LEU A 34 4.11 1.35 8.24
C LEU A 34 4.25 -0.10 7.74
N GLU A 35 5.43 -0.72 7.89
CA GLU A 35 5.64 -2.12 7.51
C GLU A 35 4.81 -3.10 8.34
N ALA A 36 4.54 -2.77 9.60
CA ALA A 36 3.69 -3.55 10.51
C ALA A 36 2.18 -3.27 10.33
N GLY A 37 1.81 -2.27 9.53
CA GLY A 37 0.42 -1.86 9.32
C GLY A 37 -0.23 -1.18 10.53
N LEU A 38 0.58 -0.66 11.47
CA LEU A 38 0.14 0.06 12.66
C LEU A 38 -0.24 1.51 12.38
N THR A 39 0.26 2.07 11.28
CA THR A 39 -0.03 3.44 10.84
C THR A 39 -0.37 3.52 9.36
N TYR A 40 -1.05 4.59 8.96
CA TYR A 40 -1.44 4.82 7.57
C TYR A 40 -0.32 5.49 6.79
N LEU A 41 -0.18 5.06 5.54
CA LEU A 41 0.74 5.62 4.57
C LEU A 41 0.21 6.96 4.03
N LYS A 42 1.02 8.03 4.13
CA LYS A 42 0.69 9.33 3.55
C LYS A 42 1.03 9.36 2.06
N TYR A 43 0.39 10.27 1.32
CA TYR A 43 0.64 10.46 -0.11
C TYR A 43 2.12 10.78 -0.42
N GLU A 44 2.74 11.64 0.38
CA GLU A 44 4.15 12.02 0.23
C GLU A 44 5.09 10.82 0.45
N GLU A 45 4.82 10.03 1.49
CA GLU A 45 5.57 8.81 1.83
C GLU A 45 5.41 7.74 0.74
N ALA A 46 4.21 7.60 0.17
CA ALA A 46 3.94 6.67 -0.92
C ALA A 46 4.72 7.01 -2.19
N GLY A 47 4.94 8.29 -2.47
CA GLY A 47 5.76 8.75 -3.59
C GLY A 47 7.20 8.26 -3.47
N SER A 48 7.84 8.56 -2.34
CA SER A 48 9.23 8.17 -2.08
C SER A 48 9.39 6.65 -2.01
N LEU A 49 8.52 5.97 -1.26
CA LEU A 49 8.57 4.51 -1.13
C LEU A 49 8.24 3.78 -2.43
N GLY A 50 7.35 4.33 -3.26
CA GLY A 50 7.05 3.78 -4.58
C GLY A 50 8.26 3.81 -5.51
N GLN A 51 9.06 4.88 -5.48
CA GLN A 51 10.28 4.97 -6.27
C GLN A 51 11.34 3.96 -5.79
N ILE A 52 11.61 3.89 -4.49
CA ILE A 52 12.61 2.99 -3.90
C ILE A 52 12.22 1.52 -4.13
N LEU A 53 10.96 1.19 -3.85
CA LEU A 53 10.43 -0.17 -3.97
C LEU A 53 10.01 -0.52 -5.41
N GLY A 54 10.10 0.42 -6.36
CA GLY A 54 9.78 0.19 -7.77
C GLY A 54 8.33 -0.22 -8.01
N ILE A 55 7.40 0.37 -7.26
CA ILE A 55 5.96 0.12 -7.35
C ILE A 55 5.22 1.44 -7.53
N ASN A 56 4.08 1.41 -8.23
CA ASN A 56 3.25 2.59 -8.37
C ASN A 56 2.77 3.07 -6.98
N PRO A 57 3.05 4.34 -6.59
CA PRO A 57 2.59 4.93 -5.33
C PRO A 57 1.08 4.81 -5.07
N ILE A 58 0.27 4.82 -6.13
CA ILE A 58 -1.19 4.68 -6.04
C ILE A 58 -1.55 3.28 -5.53
N LEU A 59 -0.88 2.23 -6.04
CA LEU A 59 -1.09 0.85 -5.59
C LEU A 59 -0.65 0.66 -4.13
N LEU A 60 0.41 1.34 -3.70
CA LEU A 60 0.82 1.36 -2.29
C LEU A 60 -0.28 1.97 -1.39
N LEU A 61 -0.87 3.09 -1.81
CA LEU A 61 -1.95 3.74 -1.06
C LEU A 61 -3.23 2.91 -1.03
N GLU A 62 -3.59 2.27 -2.14
CA GLU A 62 -4.76 1.39 -2.22
C GLU A 62 -4.58 0.13 -1.36
N SER A 63 -3.40 -0.50 -1.43
CA SER A 63 -3.09 -1.65 -0.58
C SER A 63 -3.10 -1.30 0.91
N ALA A 64 -2.58 -0.12 1.29
CA ALA A 64 -2.64 0.38 2.67
C ALA A 64 -4.09 0.63 3.15
N LYS A 65 -5.00 1.08 2.28
CA LYS A 65 -6.43 1.23 2.60
C LYS A 65 -7.14 -0.12 2.75
N THR A 66 -6.69 -1.14 2.02
CA THR A 66 -7.33 -2.46 1.97
C THR A 66 -7.07 -3.29 3.23
N ILE A 67 -6.00 -3.00 3.98
CA ILE A 67 -5.61 -3.75 5.18
C ILE A 67 -6.58 -3.54 6.37
N ASN A 68 -7.45 -2.51 6.33
CA ASN A 68 -8.39 -2.22 7.43
C ASN A 68 -9.84 -2.67 7.24
N TYR A 69 -10.17 -3.43 6.18
CA TYR A 69 -11.53 -3.95 5.98
C TYR A 69 -11.69 -5.47 6.12
N ASN A 70 -10.62 -6.23 6.41
CA ASN A 70 -10.72 -7.70 6.41
C ASN A 70 -9.87 -8.43 7.47
N ILE A 71 -9.81 -7.91 8.70
CA ILE A 71 -9.43 -8.73 9.86
C ILE A 71 -10.66 -8.94 10.75
N GLY A 72 -11.63 -9.67 10.20
CA GLY A 72 -12.85 -10.05 10.89
C GLY A 72 -13.87 -10.55 9.90
N ALA A 73 -13.96 -11.87 9.74
CA ALA A 73 -15.03 -12.64 9.08
C ALA A 73 -15.68 -12.02 7.83
N TYR A 74 -15.54 -12.68 6.67
CA TYR A 74 -16.17 -12.37 5.38
C TYR A 74 -15.46 -11.34 4.49
N ALA A 75 -14.25 -11.67 4.03
CA ALA A 75 -13.66 -11.05 2.85
C ALA A 75 -14.43 -11.43 1.59
N ARG A 76 -15.59 -10.82 1.35
CA ARG A 76 -16.14 -10.70 -0.01
C ARG A 76 -15.24 -9.72 -0.74
N THR A 77 -14.49 -10.24 -1.69
CA THR A 77 -13.78 -9.49 -2.70
C THR A 77 -14.78 -8.60 -3.43
N ILE A 78 -14.85 -7.31 -3.07
CA ILE A 78 -15.46 -6.32 -3.94
C ILE A 78 -14.43 -6.07 -5.03
N TYR A 79 -14.47 -6.88 -6.08
CA TYR A 79 -13.98 -6.43 -7.37
C TYR A 79 -14.78 -5.17 -7.68
N ALA A 80 -14.07 -4.05 -7.83
CA ALA A 80 -14.61 -2.86 -8.43
C ALA A 80 -15.07 -3.23 -9.85
N GLU A 81 -16.31 -3.69 -9.97
CA GLU A 81 -16.95 -3.84 -11.26
C GLU A 81 -17.16 -2.44 -11.84
N LYS A 82 -16.25 -2.12 -12.77
CA LYS A 82 -16.50 -1.38 -14.01
C LYS A 82 -16.74 0.13 -13.85
N TYR A 83 -15.63 0.86 -13.97
CA TYR A 83 -15.67 2.09 -14.74
C TYR A 83 -15.93 1.74 -16.22
N TYR A 84 -17.08 2.22 -16.71
CA TYR A 84 -17.31 2.85 -18.01
C TYR A 84 -17.17 2.04 -19.33
N GLU A 85 -18.31 1.63 -19.89
CA GLU A 85 -18.66 1.66 -21.32
C GLU A 85 -20.20 1.77 -21.33
N GLY A 86 -20.81 2.90 -21.66
CA GLY A 86 -21.00 3.37 -23.03
C GLY A 86 -22.48 3.21 -23.42
N GLU A 87 -23.13 4.33 -23.72
CA GLU A 87 -24.40 4.49 -24.47
C GLU A 87 -25.74 4.23 -23.76
N GLU A 88 -26.35 5.35 -23.36
CA GLU A 88 -27.68 5.82 -23.81
C GLU A 88 -28.54 4.83 -24.62
N LYS A 89 -29.74 4.53 -24.10
CA LYS A 89 -31.04 4.43 -24.81
C LYS A 89 -32.14 4.22 -23.77
N GLU A 90 -32.88 5.26 -23.42
CA GLU A 90 -34.18 5.63 -24.01
C GLU A 90 -35.30 4.59 -23.82
N ARG A 91 -36.35 5.06 -23.13
CA ARG A 91 -37.76 4.60 -23.06
C ARG A 91 -38.15 3.64 -21.94
#